data_AF-A0A1M6L0M8-F1
#
_entry.id   AF-A0A1M6L0M8-F1
#
_cell.length_a   1.000
_cell.length_b   1.000
_cell.length_c   1.000
_cell.angle_alpha   90.00
_cell.angle_beta   90.00
_cell.angle_gamma   90.00
#
_symmetry.space_group_name_H-M   'P 1'
#
loop_
_entity.id
_entity.type
_entity.pdbx_description
1 polymer ?
#
loop_
_entity_poly.entity_id
_entity_poly.type
_entity_poly.pdbx_seq_one_letter_code
_entity_poly.pdbx_strand_id
1 'polypeptide(L)'
;MARAYITSLADQLTERGLVERVAGSDRRVKLLALTGEGRALRDQVAGAVSVGAMMLTRLDDEQRATLGNLLEQLLREPAID
;
A
#
# COMPACT_ATOMS: atom_id res chain seq x y z
N MET A 1 4.10 -12.63 0.69
CA MET A 1 2.84 -12.70 -0.11
C MET A 1 3.14 -13.39 -1.43
N ALA A 2 2.38 -14.42 -1.83
CA ALA A 2 2.64 -15.17 -3.06
C ALA A 2 2.32 -14.32 -4.31
N ARG A 3 3.18 -14.36 -5.34
CA ARG A 3 3.06 -13.55 -6.57
C ARG A 3 1.70 -13.65 -7.27
N ALA A 4 1.04 -14.81 -7.19
CA ALA A 4 -0.28 -15.03 -7.77
C ALA A 4 -1.38 -14.16 -7.15
N TYR A 5 -1.27 -13.82 -5.87
CA TYR A 5 -2.25 -12.98 -5.18
C TYR A 5 -2.24 -11.53 -5.71
N ILE A 6 -1.07 -11.01 -6.03
CA ILE A 6 -0.89 -9.63 -6.52
C ILE A 6 -1.52 -9.46 -7.90
N THR A 7 -1.36 -10.43 -8.80
CA THR A 7 -1.96 -10.38 -10.14
C THR A 7 -3.49 -10.39 -10.06
N SER A 8 -4.06 -11.29 -9.26
CA SER A 8 -5.52 -11.36 -9.08
C SER A 8 -6.10 -10.07 -8.47
N LEU A 9 -5.39 -9.45 -7.52
CA LEU A 9 -5.80 -8.17 -6.96
C LEU A 9 -5.74 -7.04 -8.00
N ALA A 10 -4.67 -7.00 -8.80
CA ALA A 10 -4.52 -6.02 -9.87
C ALA A 10 -5.65 -6.12 -10.91
N ASP A 11 -6.04 -7.35 -11.27
CA ASP A 11 -7.14 -7.59 -12.20
C ASP A 11 -8.48 -7.12 -11.62
N GLN A 12 -8.78 -7.48 -10.36
CA GLN A 12 -10.01 -7.01 -9.67
C GLN A 12 -10.08 -5.48 -9.55
N LEU A 13 -8.96 -4.81 -9.26
CA LEU A 13 -8.92 -3.35 -9.19
C LEU A 13 -9.11 -2.72 -10.58
N THR A 14 -8.63 -3.37 -11.64
CA THR A 14 -8.80 -2.91 -13.02
C THR A 14 -10.25 -3.08 -13.47
N GLU A 15 -10.87 -4.24 -13.20
CA GLU A 15 -12.28 -4.52 -13.51
C GLU A 15 -13.23 -3.53 -12.82
N ARG A 16 -12.84 -3.04 -11.64
CA ARG A 16 -13.58 -2.03 -10.88
C ARG A 16 -13.30 -0.59 -11.33
N GLY A 17 -12.43 -0.37 -12.32
CA GLY A 17 -12.08 0.98 -12.79
C GLY A 17 -11.24 1.80 -11.82
N LEU A 18 -10.64 1.18 -10.79
CA LEU A 18 -9.86 1.87 -9.76
C LEU A 18 -8.40 2.03 -10.15
N VAL A 19 -7.88 1.17 -11.02
CA VAL A 19 -6.56 1.27 -11.60
C VAL A 19 -6.60 1.05 -13.11
N GLU A 20 -5.61 1.59 -13.81
CA GLU A 20 -5.37 1.36 -15.22
C GLU A 20 -3.94 0.86 -15.46
N ARG A 21 -3.75 0.06 -16.53
CA ARG A 21 -2.44 -0.46 -16.92
C ARG A 21 -1.77 0.53 -17.87
N VAL A 22 -0.70 1.17 -17.42
CA VAL A 22 0.08 2.13 -18.23
C VAL A 22 1.41 1.53 -18.67
N ALA A 23 1.97 2.07 -19.75
CA ALA A 23 3.29 1.65 -20.22
C ALA A 23 4.37 2.06 -19.21
N GLY A 24 5.25 1.12 -18.85
CA GLY A 24 6.49 1.42 -18.15
C GLY A 24 7.56 1.99 -19.09
N SER A 25 8.68 2.40 -18.52
CA SER A 25 9.87 2.83 -19.27
C SER A 25 10.46 1.72 -20.15
N ASP A 26 10.35 0.45 -19.72
CA ASP A 26 10.54 -0.73 -20.56
C ASP A 26 9.17 -1.23 -21.05
N ARG A 27 9.03 -1.43 -22.36
CA ARG A 27 7.81 -1.97 -23.01
C ARG A 27 7.32 -3.30 -22.44
N ARG A 28 8.19 -4.07 -21.78
CA ARG A 28 7.87 -5.35 -21.13
C ARG A 28 7.24 -5.18 -19.75
N VAL A 29 7.30 -3.99 -19.18
CA VAL A 29 6.75 -3.67 -17.86
C VAL A 29 5.44 -2.90 -18.05
N LYS A 30 4.38 -3.40 -17.42
CA LYS A 30 3.12 -2.68 -17.26
C LYS A 30 3.05 -2.18 -15.82
N LEU A 31 2.84 -0.89 -15.67
CA LEU A 31 2.61 -0.25 -14.37
C LEU A 31 1.10 -0.17 -14.13
N LEU A 32 0.70 -0.10 -12.86
CA LEU A 32 -0.66 0.22 -12.45
C LEU A 32 -0.70 1.67 -11.98
N ALA A 33 -1.55 2.47 -12.60
CA ALA A 33 -1.83 3.83 -12.17
C ALA A 33 -3.22 3.89 -11.55
N LEU A 34 -3.39 4.62 -10.45
CA LEU A 34 -4.73 4.87 -9.90
C LEU A 34 -5.51 5.76 -10.87
N THR A 35 -6.80 5.46 -11.06
CA THR A 35 -7.74 6.38 -11.71
C THR A 35 -8.13 7.50 -10.75
N GLY A 36 -8.97 8.45 -11.20
CA GLY A 36 -9.55 9.46 -10.31
C GLY A 36 -10.37 8.83 -9.17
N GLU A 37 -11.20 7.84 -9.51
CA GLU A 37 -12.00 7.07 -8.55
C GLU A 37 -11.12 6.24 -7.62
N GLY A 38 -10.06 5.63 -8.14
CA GLY A 38 -9.08 4.91 -7.35
C GLY A 38 -8.39 5.77 -6.29
N ARG A 39 -8.02 7.01 -6.65
CA ARG A 39 -7.46 7.98 -5.70
C ARG A 39 -8.46 8.33 -4.61
N ALA A 40 -9.70 8.67 -4.99
CA ALA A 40 -10.75 9.03 -4.04
C ALA A 40 -11.03 7.89 -3.04
N LEU A 41 -11.14 6.65 -3.51
CA LEU A 41 -11.34 5.49 -2.64
C LEU A 41 -10.14 5.26 -1.72
N ARG A 42 -8.91 5.38 -2.24
CA ARG A 42 -7.68 5.25 -1.44
C ARG A 42 -7.64 6.28 -0.31
N ASP A 43 -8.05 7.51 -0.57
CA ASP A 43 -8.10 8.56 0.46
C ASP A 43 -9.20 8.29 1.51
N GLN A 44 -10.36 7.78 1.09
CA GLN A 44 -11.43 7.33 2.01
C GLN A 44 -10.95 6.20 2.95
N VAL A 45 -10.29 5.18 2.38
CA VAL A 45 -9.74 4.06 3.14
C VAL A 45 -8.65 4.55 4.10
N ALA A 46 -7.74 5.41 3.65
CA ALA A 46 -6.69 5.98 4.50
C ALA A 46 -7.29 6.74 5.70
N GLY A 47 -8.35 7.51 5.48
CA GLY A 47 -9.09 8.19 6.55
C GLY A 47 -9.69 7.20 7.56
N ALA A 48 -10.36 6.15 7.08
CA ALA A 48 -10.97 5.15 7.96
C ALA A 48 -9.94 4.36 8.79
N VAL A 49 -8.79 4.01 8.19
CA VAL A 49 -7.68 3.35 8.90
C VAL A 49 -7.10 4.25 9.98
N SER A 50 -6.98 5.56 9.71
CA SER A 50 -6.53 6.54 10.70
C SER A 50 -7.47 6.60 11.91
N VAL A 51 -8.79 6.50 11.69
CA VAL A 51 -9.78 6.40 12.78
C VAL A 51 -9.59 5.11 13.59
N GLY A 52 -9.29 3.97 12.94
CA GLY A 52 -9.00 2.72 13.64
C GLY A 52 -7.72 2.75 14.49
N ALA A 53 -6.82 3.69 14.22
CA ALA A 53 -5.55 3.86 14.92
C ALA A 53 -5.66 4.68 16.22
N MET A 54 -6.83 4.77 16.87
CA MET A 54 -7.04 5.53 18.11
C MET A 54 -6.02 5.21 19.21
N MET A 55 -5.46 3.99 19.24
CA MET A 55 -4.43 3.63 20.21
C MET A 55 -3.12 4.40 19.97
N LEU A 56 -2.78 4.70 18.72
CA LEU A 56 -1.59 5.44 18.33
C LEU A 56 -1.72 6.96 18.59
N THR A 57 -2.92 7.49 18.86
CA THR A 57 -3.09 8.90 19.24
C THR A 57 -2.59 9.20 20.64
N ARG A 58 -2.34 8.17 21.46
CA ARG A 58 -1.69 8.31 22.78
C ARG A 58 -0.19 8.54 22.69
N LEU A 59 0.40 8.27 21.53
CA LEU A 59 1.80 8.53 21.25
C LEU A 59 1.93 9.95 20.68
N ASP A 60 3.05 10.62 20.94
CA ASP A 60 3.43 11.81 20.18
C ASP A 60 4.10 11.41 18.84
N ASP A 61 4.52 12.40 18.06
CA ASP A 61 5.12 12.17 16.73
C ASP A 61 6.47 11.43 16.82
N GLU A 62 7.27 11.71 17.85
CA GLU A 62 8.58 11.08 18.06
C GLU A 62 8.42 9.60 18.46
N GLN A 63 7.47 9.32 19.36
CA GLN A 63 7.13 7.97 19.78
C GLN A 63 6.54 7.15 18.63
N ARG A 64 5.69 7.76 17.78
CA ARG A 64 5.17 7.11 16.57
C ARG A 64 6.30 6.78 15.59
N ALA A 65 7.22 7.71 15.36
CA ALA A 65 8.37 7.46 14.50
C ALA A 65 9.25 6.32 15.03
N THR A 66 9.49 6.31 16.35
CA THR A 66 10.27 5.26 17.02
C THR A 66 9.60 3.89 16.88
N LEU A 67 8.28 3.80 17.14
CA LEU A 67 7.52 2.57 16.96
C LEU A 67 7.57 2.08 15.50
N GLY A 68 7.44 3.00 14.53
CA GLY A 68 7.58 2.70 13.11
C GLY A 68 8.91 2.03 12.78
N ASN A 69 10.02 2.59 13.25
CA ASN A 69 11.36 2.04 13.05
C ASN A 69 11.51 0.62 13.65
N LEU A 70 10.95 0.38 14.84
CA LEU A 70 11.00 -0.93 15.49
C LEU A 70 10.17 -1.97 14.72
N LEU A 71 8.98 -1.60 14.24
CA LEU A 71 8.16 -2.48 13.42
C LEU A 71 8.84 -2.80 12.08
N GLU A 72 9.46 -1.81 11.44
CA GLU A 72 10.26 -2.03 10.22
C GLU A 72 11.43 -2.99 10.45
N GLN A 73 12.10 -2.89 11.60
CA GLN A 73 13.17 -3.82 11.96
C GLN A 73 12.66 -5.26 12.09
N LEU A 74 11.48 -5.47 12.69
CA LEU A 74 10.86 -6.80 12.80
C LEU A 74 10.40 -7.37 11.46
N LEU A 75 10.02 -6.51 10.51
CA LEU A 75 9.50 -6.90 9.19
C LEU A 75 10.59 -7.10 8.14
N ARG A 76 11.82 -6.65 8.38
CA ARG A 76 12.95 -6.98 7.50
C ARG A 76 13.19 -8.49 7.52
N GLU A 77 13.05 -9.14 6.37
CA GLU A 77 13.54 -10.51 6.19
C GLU A 77 15.06 -10.52 6.46
N PRO A 78 15.58 -11.54 7.19
CA PRO A 78 17.02 -11.68 7.36
C PRO A 78 17.67 -11.82 5.98
N ALA A 79 18.76 -11.07 5.75
CA ALA A 79 19.57 -11.28 4.57
C ALA A 79 20.04 -12.74 4.58
N ILE A 80 19.62 -13.51 3.58
CA ILE A 80 20.18 -14.83 3.35
C ILE A 80 21.52 -14.59 2.64
N ASP A 81 22.61 -14.76 3.38
CA ASP A 81 23.97 -14.88 2.84
C ASP A 81 24.13 -16.19 2.04
#